data_AF-A0A973KNZ2-F1
#
_entry.id   AF-A0A973KNZ2-F1
#
_cell.length_a   1.000
_cell.length_b   1.000
_cell.length_c   1.000
_cell.angle_alpha   90.00
_cell.angle_beta   90.00
_cell.angle_gamma   90.00
#
_symmetry.space_group_name_H-M   'P 1'
#
loop_
_entity.id
_entity.type
_entity.pdbx_description
1 polymer ?
#
loop_
_entity_poly.entity_id
_entity_poly.type
_entity_poly.pdbx_seq_one_letter_code
_entity_poly.pdbx_strand_id
1 'polypeptide(L)'
;YDLGNWHIVSLNAECDSDAFGHDCSTTDEGLLGRETRWLAQDLAANKRPCTIAYWHQPTFSATTASTATVPASAPGADGTEGAAADAWWKLLYRHHATLVLNGHQHAYARLRAMNPAGEYDPAHGIPEFIVGSGGEALDTLAGTPGAYDNPNVVTAQAGAFGVMKFTLKPHGYSWDYKPVLPGPGFDNSALNYGDTGSGTCK
;
A
#
# COMPACT_ATOMS: atom_id res chain seq x y z
N TYR A 1 -15.21 3.27 7.01
CA TYR A 1 -15.64 3.60 8.39
C TYR A 1 -14.94 4.86 8.85
N ASP A 2 -15.44 5.54 9.88
CA ASP A 2 -14.89 6.83 10.31
C ASP A 2 -14.25 6.74 11.70
N LEU A 3 -13.13 7.46 11.89
CA LEU A 3 -12.46 7.65 13.16
C LEU A 3 -12.06 9.12 13.33
N GLY A 4 -12.89 9.90 14.01
CA GLY A 4 -12.70 11.34 14.16
C GLY A 4 -12.72 12.06 12.80
N ASN A 5 -11.59 12.66 12.42
CA ASN A 5 -11.42 13.35 11.13
C ASN A 5 -10.94 12.43 9.99
N TRP A 6 -10.87 11.12 10.23
CA TRP A 6 -10.41 10.14 9.25
C TRP A 6 -11.56 9.33 8.71
N HIS A 7 -11.59 9.22 7.39
CA HIS A 7 -12.33 8.20 6.68
C HIS A 7 -11.37 7.07 6.31
N ILE A 8 -11.70 5.86 6.76
CA ILE A 8 -10.86 4.67 6.65
C ILE A 8 -11.58 3.64 5.78
N VAL A 9 -10.96 3.28 4.67
CA VAL A 9 -11.51 2.38 3.67
C VAL A 9 -10.74 1.07 3.70
N SER A 10 -11.46 -0.04 3.87
CA SER A 10 -10.93 -1.40 3.75
C SER A 10 -11.43 -1.96 2.44
N LEU A 11 -10.52 -2.36 1.56
CA LEU A 11 -10.84 -2.97 0.27
C LEU A 11 -10.34 -4.42 0.24
N ASN A 12 -11.01 -5.26 -0.54
CA ASN A 12 -10.66 -6.65 -0.74
C ASN A 12 -10.31 -6.91 -2.22
N ALA A 13 -9.03 -7.13 -2.50
CA ALA A 13 -8.59 -7.53 -3.83
C ALA A 13 -8.66 -9.05 -4.06
N GLU A 14 -8.85 -9.85 -2.99
CA GLU A 14 -8.98 -11.31 -3.11
C GLU A 14 -10.29 -11.68 -3.80
N CYS A 15 -10.18 -12.40 -4.91
CA CYS A 15 -11.33 -12.77 -5.73
C CYS A 15 -11.29 -14.22 -6.23
N ASP A 16 -10.11 -14.83 -6.33
CA ASP A 16 -9.93 -16.19 -6.84
C ASP A 16 -10.00 -17.22 -5.71
N SER A 17 -11.19 -17.38 -5.12
CA SER A 17 -11.44 -18.41 -4.11
C SER A 17 -12.81 -19.06 -4.29
N ASP A 18 -12.97 -20.27 -3.75
CA ASP A 18 -14.25 -20.98 -3.71
C ASP A 18 -15.37 -20.13 -3.07
N ALA A 19 -15.02 -19.36 -2.02
CA ALA A 19 -15.97 -18.49 -1.31
C ALA A 19 -16.51 -17.36 -2.19
N PHE A 20 -15.74 -16.96 -3.21
CA PHE A 20 -16.09 -15.94 -4.19
C PHE A 20 -16.48 -16.53 -5.56
N GLY A 21 -16.58 -17.85 -5.67
CA GLY A 21 -16.89 -18.55 -6.92
C GLY A 21 -15.87 -18.29 -8.03
N HIS A 22 -14.63 -17.96 -7.68
CA HIS A 22 -13.57 -17.54 -8.60
C HIS A 22 -13.96 -16.31 -9.46
N ASP A 23 -14.85 -15.44 -8.97
CA ASP A 23 -15.25 -14.22 -9.67
C ASP A 23 -14.27 -13.07 -9.40
N CYS A 24 -13.31 -12.92 -10.30
CA CYS A 24 -12.44 -11.74 -10.35
C CYS A 24 -12.97 -10.63 -11.26
N SER A 25 -14.18 -10.72 -11.81
CA SER A 25 -14.60 -9.78 -12.85
C SER A 25 -14.59 -8.32 -12.38
N THR A 26 -13.96 -7.47 -13.19
CA THR A 26 -13.93 -6.01 -13.04
C THR A 26 -15.08 -5.34 -13.79
N THR A 27 -15.94 -6.10 -14.47
CA THR A 27 -17.20 -5.58 -14.98
C THR A 27 -18.08 -5.13 -13.84
N ASP A 28 -18.98 -4.19 -14.12
CA ASP A 28 -19.96 -3.68 -13.17
C ASP A 28 -20.59 -4.78 -12.31
N GLU A 29 -21.09 -5.85 -12.92
CA GLU A 29 -21.74 -6.94 -12.20
C GLU A 29 -20.79 -7.91 -11.50
N GLY A 30 -19.48 -7.86 -11.78
CA GLY A 30 -18.46 -8.69 -11.13
C GLY A 30 -18.10 -8.26 -9.72
N LEU A 31 -17.47 -9.13 -8.94
CA LEU A 31 -17.10 -8.85 -7.55
C LEU A 31 -16.21 -7.60 -7.41
N LEU A 32 -15.10 -7.54 -8.14
CA LEU A 32 -14.18 -6.40 -8.08
C LEU A 32 -14.79 -5.13 -8.68
N GLY A 33 -15.65 -5.26 -9.69
CA GLY A 33 -16.38 -4.11 -10.25
C GLY A 33 -17.44 -3.54 -9.30
N ARG A 34 -18.16 -4.40 -8.56
CA ARG A 34 -19.08 -3.96 -7.48
C ARG A 34 -18.32 -3.25 -6.37
N GLU A 35 -17.17 -3.76 -5.94
CA GLU A 35 -16.33 -3.12 -4.93
C GLU A 35 -15.78 -1.77 -5.40
N THR A 36 -15.35 -1.69 -6.66
CA THR A 36 -14.91 -0.42 -7.29
C THR A 36 -16.03 0.62 -7.34
N ARG A 37 -17.26 0.21 -7.69
CA ARG A 37 -18.42 1.11 -7.69
C ARG A 37 -18.83 1.53 -6.28
N TRP A 38 -18.76 0.63 -5.32
CA TRP A 38 -18.97 0.95 -3.91
C TRP A 38 -17.96 2.00 -3.44
N LEU A 39 -16.67 1.82 -3.73
CA LEU A 39 -15.62 2.77 -3.38
C LEU A 39 -15.90 4.16 -3.97
N ALA A 40 -16.31 4.24 -5.24
CA ALA A 40 -16.64 5.51 -5.87
C ALA A 40 -17.80 6.23 -5.15
N GLN A 41 -18.82 5.50 -4.70
CA GLN A 41 -19.95 6.06 -3.95
C GLN A 41 -19.55 6.49 -2.54
N ASP A 42 -18.75 5.67 -1.85
CA ASP A 42 -18.25 5.93 -0.50
C ASP A 42 -17.38 7.21 -0.49
N LEU A 43 -16.43 7.33 -1.42
CA LEU A 43 -15.57 8.52 -1.56
C LEU A 43 -16.35 9.79 -1.95
N ALA A 44 -17.42 9.68 -2.75
CA ALA A 44 -18.27 10.82 -3.07
C ALA A 44 -19.11 11.30 -1.87
N ALA A 45 -19.54 10.36 -1.03
CA ALA A 45 -20.28 10.64 0.20
C ALA A 45 -19.37 11.20 1.30
N ASN A 46 -18.08 10.86 1.30
CA ASN A 46 -17.12 11.30 2.31
C ASN A 46 -17.01 12.84 2.41
N LYS A 47 -16.91 13.32 3.65
CA LYS A 47 -16.70 14.74 4.02
C LYS A 47 -15.55 14.94 5.01
N ARG A 48 -14.84 13.87 5.37
CA ARG A 48 -13.70 13.91 6.27
C ARG A 48 -12.49 14.52 5.55
N PRO A 49 -11.65 15.30 6.25
CA PRO A 49 -10.48 15.91 5.64
C PRO A 49 -9.34 14.92 5.38
N CYS A 50 -9.36 13.74 6.01
CA CYS A 50 -8.31 12.74 5.86
C CYS A 50 -8.92 11.42 5.40
N THR A 51 -8.31 10.80 4.39
CA THR A 51 -8.74 9.50 3.88
C THR A 51 -7.56 8.54 3.83
N ILE A 52 -7.70 7.37 4.43
CA ILE A 52 -6.75 6.27 4.33
C ILE A 52 -7.46 5.07 3.74
N ALA A 53 -6.83 4.40 2.78
CA ALA A 53 -7.32 3.15 2.23
C ALA A 53 -6.30 2.04 2.46
N TYR A 54 -6.77 0.81 2.62
CA TYR A 54 -5.91 -0.35 2.68
C TYR A 54 -6.55 -1.58 2.06
N TRP A 55 -5.70 -2.43 1.48
CA TRP A 55 -5.99 -3.76 0.98
C TRP A 55 -4.70 -4.58 0.98
N HIS A 56 -4.74 -5.87 0.64
CA HIS A 56 -3.60 -6.76 0.84
C HIS A 56 -2.44 -6.52 -0.14
N GLN A 57 -2.66 -6.65 -1.45
CA GLN A 57 -1.66 -6.56 -2.53
C GLN A 57 -1.27 -5.11 -2.87
N PRO A 58 0.01 -4.70 -2.84
CA PRO A 58 0.40 -3.32 -3.17
C PRO A 58 0.17 -2.96 -4.64
N THR A 59 -0.13 -1.68 -4.91
CA THR A 59 -0.20 -1.14 -6.27
C THR A 59 1.18 -0.87 -6.85
N PHE A 60 2.17 -0.57 -5.99
CA PHE A 60 3.55 -0.33 -6.39
C PHE A 60 4.50 -1.22 -5.58
N SER A 61 5.44 -1.87 -6.24
CA SER A 61 6.31 -2.85 -5.58
C SER A 61 7.63 -2.25 -5.07
N ALA A 62 8.15 -2.81 -3.98
CA ALA A 62 9.54 -2.65 -3.54
C ALA A 62 10.36 -3.96 -3.60
N THR A 63 9.73 -5.09 -3.96
CA THR A 63 10.36 -6.43 -3.99
C THR A 63 10.58 -6.92 -5.42
N THR A 64 11.44 -7.94 -5.56
CA THR A 64 11.78 -8.55 -6.85
C THR A 64 10.57 -9.16 -7.56
N ALA A 65 10.62 -9.28 -8.89
CA ALA A 65 9.51 -9.78 -9.71
C ALA A 65 8.98 -11.18 -9.31
N SER A 66 9.79 -12.03 -8.65
CA SER A 66 9.35 -13.34 -8.18
C SER A 66 8.36 -13.30 -7.02
N THR A 67 8.30 -12.19 -6.29
CA THR A 67 7.46 -11.98 -5.09
C THR A 67 6.62 -10.71 -5.21
N ALA A 68 6.71 -10.01 -6.36
CA ALA A 68 5.98 -8.79 -6.60
C ALA A 68 4.68 -9.10 -7.36
N THR A 69 3.60 -8.43 -6.96
CA THR A 69 2.32 -8.41 -7.67
C THR A 69 2.35 -7.55 -8.92
N VAL A 70 3.32 -6.64 -9.02
CA VAL A 70 3.57 -5.74 -10.15
C VAL A 70 5.08 -5.55 -10.35
N PRO A 71 5.57 -5.26 -11.57
CA PRO A 71 6.96 -4.87 -11.78
C PRO A 71 7.35 -3.66 -10.90
N ALA A 72 8.55 -3.67 -10.31
CA ALA A 72 9.00 -2.60 -9.42
C ALA A 72 8.88 -1.19 -10.04
N SER A 73 9.10 -1.04 -11.34
CA SER A 73 9.16 0.26 -12.00
C SER A 73 7.86 0.75 -12.65
N ALA A 74 6.75 -0.01 -12.61
CA ALA A 74 5.55 0.32 -13.37
C ALA A 74 4.28 0.28 -12.51
N PRO A 75 3.35 1.24 -12.66
CA PRO A 75 1.95 0.98 -12.31
C PRO A 75 1.46 -0.15 -13.24
N GLY A 76 0.91 -1.22 -12.69
CA GLY A 76 0.59 -2.40 -13.48
C GLY A 76 -0.69 -3.09 -13.03
N ALA A 77 -1.71 -3.03 -13.88
CA ALA A 77 -2.87 -3.90 -13.83
C ALA A 77 -2.51 -5.30 -14.35
N ASP A 78 -1.46 -5.92 -13.80
CA ASP A 78 -1.10 -7.27 -14.18
C ASP A 78 -2.06 -8.23 -13.47
N GLY A 79 -2.76 -9.02 -14.28
CA GLY A 79 -3.87 -9.81 -13.79
C GLY A 79 -5.05 -8.95 -13.32
N THR A 80 -6.06 -9.64 -12.79
CA THR A 80 -7.35 -9.00 -12.52
C THR A 80 -7.35 -8.20 -11.22
N GLU A 81 -6.60 -8.64 -10.22
CA GLU A 81 -6.43 -7.95 -8.93
C GLU A 81 -5.69 -6.62 -9.11
N GLY A 82 -4.62 -6.61 -9.93
CA GLY A 82 -3.90 -5.39 -10.29
C GLY A 82 -4.81 -4.38 -10.99
N ALA A 83 -5.73 -4.84 -11.85
CA ALA A 83 -6.69 -3.97 -12.53
C ALA A 83 -7.66 -3.29 -11.55
N ALA A 84 -8.09 -4.00 -10.51
CA ALA A 84 -8.90 -3.39 -9.45
C ALA A 84 -8.08 -2.38 -8.63
N ALA A 85 -6.85 -2.74 -8.23
CA ALA A 85 -5.97 -1.84 -7.48
C ALA A 85 -5.67 -0.54 -8.24
N ASP A 86 -5.40 -0.61 -9.55
CA ASP A 86 -5.23 0.57 -10.41
C ASP A 86 -6.50 1.44 -10.47
N ALA A 87 -7.68 0.83 -10.62
CA ALA A 87 -8.94 1.56 -10.61
C ALA A 87 -9.19 2.26 -9.26
N TRP A 88 -8.88 1.59 -8.15
CA TRP A 88 -9.00 2.16 -6.81
C TRP A 88 -8.01 3.30 -6.59
N TRP A 89 -6.75 3.16 -7.00
CA TRP A 89 -5.76 4.23 -6.91
C TRP A 89 -6.23 5.48 -7.65
N LYS A 90 -6.79 5.33 -8.85
CA LYS A 90 -7.35 6.45 -9.64
C LYS A 90 -8.51 7.14 -8.92
N LEU A 91 -9.42 6.37 -8.31
CA LEU A 91 -10.52 6.91 -7.51
C LEU A 91 -10.00 7.65 -6.27
N LEU A 92 -9.12 7.01 -5.51
CA LEU A 92 -8.50 7.56 -4.30
C LEU A 92 -7.73 8.85 -4.61
N TYR A 93 -6.98 8.90 -5.71
CA TYR A 93 -6.20 10.07 -6.12
C TYR A 93 -7.13 11.24 -6.47
N ARG A 94 -8.20 10.98 -7.21
CA ARG A 94 -9.22 11.99 -7.56
C ARG A 94 -9.92 12.57 -6.33
N HIS A 95 -10.05 11.77 -5.27
CA HIS A 95 -10.66 12.16 -4.00
C HIS A 95 -9.63 12.54 -2.92
N HIS A 96 -8.38 12.84 -3.32
CA HIS A 96 -7.31 13.32 -2.44
C HIS A 96 -7.04 12.42 -1.22
N ALA A 97 -7.01 11.10 -1.44
CA ALA A 97 -6.61 10.17 -0.39
C ALA A 97 -5.24 10.54 0.19
N THR A 98 -5.13 10.46 1.50
CA THR A 98 -3.97 10.91 2.27
C THR A 98 -2.82 9.92 2.21
N LEU A 99 -3.11 8.62 2.27
CA LEU A 99 -2.13 7.53 2.15
C LEU A 99 -2.83 6.19 1.88
N VAL A 100 -2.05 5.25 1.36
CA VAL A 100 -2.45 3.84 1.14
C VAL A 100 -1.56 2.92 1.96
N LEU A 101 -2.14 1.87 2.55
CA LEU A 101 -1.42 0.80 3.23
C LEU A 101 -1.64 -0.54 2.54
N ASN A 102 -0.56 -1.31 2.43
CA ASN A 102 -0.60 -2.67 1.93
C ASN A 102 0.26 -3.62 2.77
N GLY A 103 0.07 -4.91 2.52
CA GLY A 103 0.93 -5.98 3.01
C GLY A 103 1.47 -6.78 1.82
N HIS A 104 1.18 -8.08 1.81
CA HIS A 104 1.50 -9.07 0.77
C HIS A 104 2.99 -9.27 0.51
N GLN A 105 3.72 -8.21 0.17
CA GLN A 105 5.18 -8.23 0.10
C GLN A 105 5.74 -8.29 1.51
N HIS A 106 6.46 -9.37 1.83
CA HIS A 106 7.02 -9.65 3.14
C HIS A 106 8.27 -8.81 3.41
N ALA A 107 8.09 -7.50 3.35
CA ALA A 107 9.08 -6.47 3.58
C ALA A 107 8.40 -5.25 4.23
N TYR A 108 9.21 -4.29 4.63
CA TYR A 108 8.75 -2.93 4.87
C TYR A 108 9.25 -2.01 3.77
N ALA A 109 8.39 -1.17 3.23
CA ALA A 109 8.77 -0.11 2.31
C ALA A 109 7.89 1.12 2.45
N ARG A 110 8.49 2.31 2.30
CA ARG A 110 7.78 3.58 2.17
C ARG A 110 8.08 4.19 0.82
N LEU A 111 7.03 4.45 0.05
CA LEU A 111 7.11 5.02 -1.28
C LEU A 111 6.74 6.52 -1.25
N ARG A 112 7.23 7.25 -2.25
CA ARG A 112 6.88 8.66 -2.47
C ARG A 112 5.40 8.81 -2.80
N ALA A 113 4.90 10.04 -2.70
CA ALA A 113 3.57 10.39 -3.19
C ALA A 113 3.53 10.25 -4.73
N MET A 114 2.68 9.34 -5.24
CA MET A 114 2.60 9.04 -6.67
C MET A 114 1.24 9.39 -7.25
N ASN A 115 1.24 9.85 -8.51
CA ASN A 115 0.03 9.95 -9.32
C ASN A 115 -0.39 8.56 -9.84
N PRO A 116 -1.54 8.41 -10.53
CA PRO A 116 -1.98 7.13 -11.06
C PRO A 116 -1.06 6.51 -12.13
N ALA A 117 -0.14 7.28 -12.71
CA ALA A 117 0.88 6.78 -13.62
C ALA A 117 2.17 6.35 -12.88
N GLY A 118 2.18 6.33 -11.55
CA GLY A 118 3.36 5.98 -10.75
C GLY A 118 4.45 7.05 -10.75
N GLU A 119 4.16 8.24 -11.26
CA GLU A 119 5.12 9.34 -11.27
C GLU A 119 5.05 10.10 -9.95
N TYR A 120 6.20 10.57 -9.48
CA TYR A 120 6.27 11.38 -8.26
C TYR A 120 5.45 12.67 -8.41
N ASP A 121 4.39 12.79 -7.59
CA ASP A 121 3.57 13.98 -7.47
C ASP A 121 3.49 14.40 -6.00
N PRO A 122 4.35 15.33 -5.54
CA PRO A 122 4.32 15.81 -4.16
C PRO A 122 3.04 16.58 -3.82
N ALA A 123 2.40 17.22 -4.79
CA ALA A 123 1.25 18.08 -4.55
C ALA A 123 -0.02 17.23 -4.36
N HIS A 124 -0.29 16.26 -5.23
CA HIS A 124 -1.56 15.52 -5.21
C HIS A 124 -1.41 14.00 -5.09
N GLY A 125 -0.20 13.46 -5.28
CA GLY A 125 0.06 12.03 -5.21
C GLY A 125 -0.23 11.41 -3.85
N ILE A 126 -0.45 10.10 -3.85
CA ILE A 126 -0.70 9.32 -2.63
C ILE A 126 0.59 8.59 -2.25
N PRO A 127 1.10 8.74 -1.01
CA PRO A 127 2.17 7.88 -0.53
C PRO A 127 1.65 6.48 -0.22
N GLU A 128 2.43 5.46 -0.57
CA GLU A 128 2.15 4.06 -0.25
C GLU A 128 3.12 3.56 0.83
N PHE A 129 2.59 2.77 1.76
CA PHE A 129 3.37 2.03 2.74
C PHE A 129 3.08 0.54 2.63
N ILE A 130 4.12 -0.23 2.42
CA ILE A 130 4.10 -1.69 2.47
C ILE A 130 4.56 -2.10 3.86
N VAL A 131 3.70 -2.79 4.59
CA VAL A 131 3.93 -3.26 5.97
C VAL A 131 3.65 -4.76 6.06
N GLY A 132 4.29 -5.56 5.19
CA GLY A 132 4.08 -7.00 5.13
C GLY A 132 5.11 -7.84 5.91
N SER A 133 6.09 -7.22 6.57
CA SER A 133 7.11 -7.89 7.41
C SER A 133 6.58 -8.50 8.72
N GLY A 134 5.34 -9.00 8.77
CA GLY A 134 4.64 -9.34 10.02
C GLY A 134 5.05 -10.67 10.67
N GLY A 135 5.67 -11.59 9.93
CA GLY A 135 6.09 -12.88 10.48
C GLY A 135 6.28 -14.03 9.48
N GLU A 136 5.88 -13.86 8.23
CA GLU A 136 6.11 -14.86 7.17
C GLU A 136 7.43 -14.61 6.44
N ALA A 137 8.00 -15.64 5.79
CA ALA A 137 9.32 -15.59 5.15
C ALA A 137 9.53 -14.30 4.34
N LEU A 138 10.59 -13.55 4.70
CA LEU A 138 10.85 -12.22 4.12
C LEU A 138 11.22 -12.31 2.65
N ASP A 139 10.73 -11.34 1.88
CA ASP A 139 11.00 -11.22 0.45
C ASP A 139 12.35 -10.58 0.17
N THR A 140 12.79 -10.64 -1.09
CA THR A 140 13.97 -9.90 -1.56
C THR A 140 13.57 -8.53 -2.11
N LEU A 141 14.27 -7.48 -1.67
CA LEU A 141 14.09 -6.14 -2.21
C LEU A 141 14.58 -6.06 -3.67
N ALA A 142 13.86 -5.35 -4.52
CA ALA A 142 14.29 -5.02 -5.87
C ALA A 142 15.29 -3.85 -5.83
N GLY A 143 16.57 -4.18 -5.82
CA GLY A 143 17.68 -3.23 -5.65
C GLY A 143 18.17 -3.15 -4.20
N THR A 144 18.89 -2.09 -3.87
CA THR A 144 19.55 -1.93 -2.55
C THR A 144 19.21 -0.58 -1.92
N PRO A 145 19.36 -0.42 -0.59
CA PRO A 145 19.17 0.88 0.05
C PRO A 145 19.94 2.01 -0.65
N GLY A 146 19.20 2.96 -1.23
CA GLY A 146 19.74 4.09 -2.00
C GLY A 146 19.82 3.87 -3.53
N ALA A 147 19.53 2.67 -4.02
CA ALA A 147 19.49 2.30 -5.43
C ALA A 147 18.45 1.17 -5.65
N TYR A 148 17.17 1.50 -5.44
CA TYR A 148 16.04 0.60 -5.69
C TYR A 148 15.62 0.65 -7.17
N ASP A 149 15.13 -0.47 -7.68
CA ASP A 149 14.64 -0.56 -9.05
C ASP A 149 13.37 0.31 -9.26
N ASN A 150 12.54 0.40 -8.23
CA ASN A 150 11.46 1.38 -8.15
C ASN A 150 12.02 2.72 -7.65
N PRO A 151 12.07 3.78 -8.49
CA PRO A 151 12.63 5.07 -8.09
C PRO A 151 11.77 5.81 -7.05
N ASN A 152 10.54 5.37 -6.81
CA ASN A 152 9.65 5.94 -5.80
C ASN A 152 9.89 5.37 -4.40
N VAL A 153 10.63 4.26 -4.24
CA VAL A 153 10.96 3.74 -2.91
C VAL A 153 11.91 4.71 -2.21
N VAL A 154 11.46 5.29 -1.10
CA VAL A 154 12.27 6.20 -0.29
C VAL A 154 13.19 5.41 0.64
N THR A 155 12.65 4.36 1.25
CA THR A 155 13.37 3.46 2.15
C THR A 155 12.62 2.13 2.24
N ALA A 156 13.36 1.05 2.41
CA ALA A 156 12.81 -0.29 2.59
C ALA A 156 13.79 -1.18 3.37
N GLN A 157 13.25 -2.22 4.00
CA GLN A 157 14.04 -3.29 4.63
C GLN A 157 13.31 -4.64 4.48
N ALA A 158 14.09 -5.71 4.38
CA ALA A 158 13.59 -7.08 4.39
C ALA A 158 14.53 -8.03 5.17
N GLY A 159 15.22 -7.49 6.19
CA GLY A 159 16.12 -8.25 7.06
C GLY A 159 15.50 -8.60 8.42
N ALA A 160 14.35 -8.03 8.76
CA ALA A 160 13.68 -8.26 10.03
C ALA A 160 12.16 -8.22 9.91
N PHE A 161 11.49 -8.95 10.79
CA PHE A 161 10.07 -8.78 11.06
C PHE A 161 9.85 -7.51 11.87
N GLY A 162 8.75 -6.81 11.63
CA GLY A 162 8.50 -5.52 12.24
C GLY A 162 7.05 -5.13 12.32
N VAL A 163 6.81 -4.04 13.04
CA VAL A 163 5.48 -3.46 13.25
C VAL A 163 5.51 -1.98 12.94
N MET A 164 4.36 -1.46 12.49
CA MET A 164 4.17 -0.04 12.24
C MET A 164 3.04 0.51 13.09
N LYS A 165 3.27 1.65 13.73
CA LYS A 165 2.24 2.41 14.44
C LYS A 165 1.93 3.69 13.68
N PHE A 166 0.68 3.86 13.28
CA PHE A 166 0.14 5.14 12.87
C PHE A 166 -0.54 5.86 14.03
N THR A 167 -0.29 7.16 14.15
CA THR A 167 -1.05 8.07 15.01
C THR A 167 -1.82 9.03 14.13
N LEU A 168 -3.13 8.85 14.07
CA LEU A 168 -4.04 9.67 13.29
C LEU A 168 -4.38 10.95 14.07
N LYS A 169 -4.09 12.11 13.48
CA LYS A 169 -4.31 13.46 14.06
C LYS A 169 -5.42 14.17 13.27
N PRO A 170 -6.00 15.28 13.77
CA PRO A 170 -7.12 15.95 13.09
C PRO A 170 -6.87 16.38 11.64
N HIS A 171 -5.62 16.70 11.26
CA HIS A 171 -5.24 17.19 9.92
C HIS A 171 -3.95 16.55 9.39
N GLY A 172 -3.61 15.36 9.89
CA GLY A 172 -2.38 14.68 9.49
C GLY A 172 -2.11 13.44 10.32
N TYR A 173 -0.98 12.82 10.10
CA TYR A 173 -0.60 11.58 10.76
C TYR A 173 0.87 11.61 11.11
N SER A 174 1.27 10.75 12.04
CA SER A 174 2.66 10.37 12.22
C SER A 174 2.80 8.86 12.21
N TRP A 175 3.95 8.38 11.77
CA TRP A 175 4.27 6.97 11.76
C TRP A 175 5.56 6.66 12.50
N ASP A 176 5.64 5.43 12.98
CA ASP A 176 6.82 4.82 13.57
C ASP A 176 6.84 3.35 13.18
N TYR A 177 7.82 2.96 12.36
CA TYR A 177 8.10 1.58 12.01
C TYR A 177 9.34 1.10 12.77
N LYS A 178 9.23 -0.09 13.36
CA LYS A 178 10.34 -0.75 14.05
C LYS A 178 10.44 -2.23 13.69
N PRO A 179 11.64 -2.72 13.33
CA PRO A 179 11.93 -4.14 13.37
C PRO A 179 11.92 -4.65 14.82
N VAL A 180 11.42 -5.86 15.04
CA VAL A 180 11.26 -6.49 16.36
C VAL A 180 11.98 -7.83 16.47
N LEU A 181 12.22 -8.51 15.35
CA LEU A 181 12.88 -9.82 15.30
C LEU A 181 13.69 -9.95 13.99
N PRO A 182 14.98 -10.33 14.03
CA PRO A 182 15.74 -10.59 12.80
C PRO A 182 15.10 -11.72 12.00
N GLY A 183 15.07 -11.57 10.68
CA GLY A 183 14.63 -12.62 9.77
C GLY A 183 15.64 -13.78 9.74
N PRO A 184 15.23 -14.95 9.23
CA PRO A 184 16.15 -16.06 9.01
C PRO A 184 17.38 -15.64 8.19
N GLY A 185 18.58 -15.92 8.70
CA GLY A 185 19.84 -15.57 8.04
C GLY A 185 20.36 -14.16 8.29
N PHE A 186 19.62 -13.33 9.05
CA PHE A 186 20.06 -11.99 9.47
C PHE A 186 20.46 -12.00 10.95
N ASP A 187 21.44 -11.15 11.30
CA ASP A 187 21.82 -10.92 12.69
C ASP A 187 21.09 -9.72 13.30
N ASN A 188 21.41 -9.39 14.55
CA ASN A 188 20.79 -8.29 15.29
C ASN A 188 21.00 -6.91 14.65
N SER A 189 21.92 -6.75 13.69
CA SER A 189 22.10 -5.47 12.99
C SER A 189 20.87 -5.07 12.18
N ALA A 190 20.05 -6.04 11.75
CA ALA A 190 18.76 -5.77 11.08
C ALA A 190 17.77 -4.99 11.98
N LEU A 191 17.96 -5.05 13.30
CA LEU A 191 17.14 -4.31 14.27
C LEU A 191 17.51 -2.83 14.40
N ASN A 192 18.64 -2.41 13.82
CA ASN A 192 19.07 -1.01 13.85
C ASN A 192 18.30 -0.14 12.83
N TYR A 193 17.46 -0.76 12.00
CA TYR A 193 16.60 -0.04 11.07
C TYR A 193 15.48 0.69 11.83
N GLY A 194 15.01 1.80 11.27
CA GLY A 194 13.82 2.49 11.73
C GLY A 194 13.37 3.53 10.72
N ASP A 195 12.07 3.74 10.64
CA ASP A 195 11.52 4.83 9.84
C ASP A 195 10.41 5.52 10.62
N THR A 196 10.56 6.83 10.81
CA THR A 196 9.63 7.65 11.56
C THR A 196 9.38 8.94 10.81
N GLY A 197 8.16 9.47 10.90
CA GLY A 197 7.86 10.76 10.29
C GLY A 197 6.43 11.21 10.50
N SER A 198 6.04 12.22 9.74
CA SER A 198 4.68 12.75 9.73
C SER A 198 4.27 13.27 8.36
N GLY A 199 2.97 13.24 8.09
CA GLY A 199 2.35 13.80 6.89
C GLY A 199 1.09 14.58 7.25
N THR A 200 0.64 15.42 6.32
CA THR A 200 -0.62 16.17 6.44
C THR A 200 -1.66 15.57 5.51
N CYS A 201 -2.94 15.73 5.86
CA CYS A 201 -4.02 15.43 4.94
C CYS A 201 -4.04 16.44 3.79
N LYS A 202 -4.64 16.06 2.66
CA LYS A 202 -4.71 16.89 1.45
C LYS A 202 -6.11 17.45 1.27
#